data_AF-A0A157ZKJ8-F1
#
_entry.id   AF-A0A157ZKJ8-F1
#
_cell.length_a   1.000
_cell.length_b   1.000
_cell.length_c   1.000
_cell.angle_alpha   90.00
_cell.angle_beta   90.00
_cell.angle_gamma   90.00
#
_symmetry.space_group_name_H-M   'P 1'
#
loop_
_entity.id
_entity.type
_entity.pdbx_description
1 polymer ?
#
loop_
_entity_poly.entity_id
_entity_poly.type
_entity_poly.pdbx_seq_one_letter_code
_entity_poly.pdbx_strand_id
1 'polypeptide(L)' 'MSWVRGKLTGKNYLPQIVIPNVYFHVAMDYAILRISGVDVGERDFIGPVNAFNA' A
#
# COMPACT_ATOMS: atom_id res chain seq x y z
N MET A 1 -17.04 -10.08 -3.18
CA MET A 1 -17.06 -9.13 -2.05
C MET A 1 -18.50 -8.69 -1.83
N SER A 2 -19.02 -8.83 -0.61
CA SER A 2 -20.45 -8.59 -0.32
C SER A 2 -20.92 -7.15 -0.57
N TRP A 3 -19.99 -6.19 -0.61
CA TRP A 3 -20.27 -4.77 -0.82
C TRP A 3 -20.11 -4.31 -2.29
N VAL A 4 -19.48 -5.11 -3.15
CA VAL A 4 -19.33 -4.78 -4.57
C VAL A 4 -20.54 -5.30 -5.31
N ARG A 5 -21.35 -4.38 -5.85
CA ARG A 5 -22.50 -4.74 -6.68
C ARG A 5 -22.01 -5.15 -8.08
N GLY A 6 -22.17 -6.44 -8.42
CA GLY A 6 -21.84 -6.98 -9.75
C GLY A 6 -20.43 -7.55 -9.87
N LYS A 7 -20.00 -7.80 -11.12
CA LYS A 7 -18.66 -8.33 -11.44
C LYS A 7 -17.71 -7.19 -11.82
N LEU A 8 -16.47 -7.25 -11.33
CA LEU A 8 -15.42 -6.32 -11.72
C LEU A 8 -14.63 -6.89 -12.90
N THR A 9 -14.34 -6.03 -13.88
CA THR A 9 -13.32 -6.33 -14.89
C THR A 9 -11.93 -6.26 -14.23
N GLY A 10 -10.91 -6.89 -14.82
CA GLY A 10 -9.54 -6.75 -14.33
C GLY A 10 -9.08 -5.29 -14.25
N LYS A 11 -9.49 -4.46 -15.23
CA LYS A 11 -9.21 -3.01 -15.27
C LYS A 11 -9.82 -2.24 -14.11
N ASN A 12 -10.92 -2.71 -13.52
CA ASN A 12 -11.52 -2.08 -12.35
C ASN A 12 -11.04 -2.73 -11.04
N TYR A 13 -10.85 -4.05 -11.04
CA TYR A 13 -10.41 -4.81 -9.87
C TYR A 13 -9.03 -4.38 -9.38
N LEU A 14 -8.06 -4.23 -10.28
CA LEU A 14 -6.69 -3.86 -9.91
C LEU A 14 -6.62 -2.50 -9.21
N PRO A 15 -7.09 -1.37 -9.81
CA PRO A 15 -6.98 -0.07 -9.16
C PRO A 15 -7.97 0.18 -8.02
N GLN A 16 -9.15 -0.46 -8.01
CA GLN A 16 -10.17 -0.18 -6.99
C GLN A 16 -10.10 -1.11 -5.78
N ILE A 17 -9.58 -2.33 -5.96
CA ILE A 17 -9.51 -3.33 -4.88
C ILE A 17 -8.06 -3.61 -4.52
N VAL A 18 -7.26 -4.11 -5.47
CA VAL A 18 -5.93 -4.64 -5.15
C VAL A 18 -4.98 -3.53 -4.69
N ILE A 19 -4.84 -2.47 -5.48
CA ILE A 19 -3.91 -1.38 -5.16
C ILE A 19 -4.20 -0.77 -3.78
N PRO A 20 -5.44 -0.34 -3.45
CA PRO A 20 -5.74 0.20 -2.12
C PRO A 20 -5.51 -0.80 -0.98
N ASN A 21 -5.88 -2.08 -1.16
CA ASN A 21 -5.69 -3.09 -0.11
C ASN A 21 -4.22 -3.37 0.16
N VAL A 22 -3.39 -3.47 -0.88
CA VAL A 22 -1.94 -3.68 -0.71
C VAL A 22 -1.31 -2.54 0.08
N TYR A 23 -1.58 -1.28 -0.31
CA TYR A 23 -1.06 -0.13 0.43
C TYR A 23 -1.60 -0.06 1.86
N PHE A 24 -2.88 -0.39 2.09
CA PHE A 24 -3.46 -0.43 3.42
C PHE A 24 -2.73 -1.45 4.32
N HIS A 25 -2.54 -2.68 3.87
CA HIS A 25 -1.89 -3.72 4.67
C HIS A 25 -0.41 -3.40 4.93
N VAL A 26 0.34 -2.94 3.93
CA VAL A 26 1.76 -2.56 4.12
C VAL A 26 1.88 -1.37 5.07
N ALA A 27 0.97 -0.39 5.00
CA ALA A 27 0.96 0.73 5.94
C ALA A 27 0.65 0.29 7.38
N MET A 28 -0.23 -0.70 7.56
CA MET A 28 -0.50 -1.27 8.89
C MET A 28 0.69 -2.04 9.43
N ASP A 29 1.36 -2.85 8.60
CA ASP A 29 2.58 -3.56 9.00
C ASP A 29 3.69 -2.57 9.40
N TYR A 30 3.91 -1.51 8.60
CA TYR A 30 4.82 -0.42 8.93
C TYR A 30 4.49 0.22 10.29
N ALA A 31 3.20 0.53 10.53
CA ALA A 31 2.76 1.14 11.78
C ALA A 31 2.97 0.22 12.99
N ILE A 32 2.67 -1.08 12.86
CA ILE A 32 2.87 -2.10 13.91
C ILE A 32 4.36 -2.23 14.24
N LEU A 33 5.23 -2.31 13.23
CA LEU A 33 6.67 -2.39 13.44
C LEU A 33 7.20 -1.12 14.13
N ARG A 34 6.77 0.06 13.68
CA ARG A 34 7.18 1.35 14.25
C ARG A 34 6.77 1.49 15.71
N ILE A 35 5.52 1.15 16.06
CA ILE A 35 5.05 1.22 17.46
C ILE A 35 5.69 0.13 18.33
N SER A 36 6.10 -0.99 17.73
CA SER A 36 6.86 -2.05 18.42
C SER A 36 8.35 -1.70 18.62
N GLY A 37 8.79 -0.50 18.22
CA GLY A 37 10.15 -0.03 18.42
C GLY A 37 11.17 -0.48 17.37
N VAL A 38 10.71 -1.06 16.26
CA VAL A 38 11.58 -1.34 15.11
C VAL A 38 11.91 -0.01 14.42
N ASP A 39 13.18 0.22 14.12
CA ASP A 39 13.65 1.44 13.45
C ASP A 39 13.36 1.40 11.93
N VAL A 40 12.08 1.47 11.56
CA VAL A 40 11.61 1.62 10.18
C VAL A 40 11.23 3.07 9.92
N GLY A 41 11.80 3.73 8.92
CA GLY A 41 11.51 5.12 8.55
C GLY A 41 10.65 5.25 7.29
N GLU A 42 10.27 6.48 6.96
CA GLU A 42 9.49 6.78 5.73
C GLU A 42 10.17 6.27 4.45
N ARG A 43 11.52 6.32 4.41
CA ARG A 43 12.31 5.81 3.27
C ARG A 43 12.18 4.30 3.08
N ASP A 44 11.98 3.53 4.15
CA ASP A 44 11.78 2.08 4.06
C ASP A 44 10.38 1.74 3.51
N PHE A 45 9.41 2.63 3.72
CA PHE A 45 8.05 2.49 3.18
C PHE A 45 7.94 2.96 1.73
N ILE A 46 8.53 4.11 1.38
CA ILE A 46 8.46 4.71 0.03
C ILE A 46 9.45 4.08 -0.94
N GLY A 47 10.63 3.69 -0.47
CA GLY A 47 11.73 3.21 -1.30
C GLY A 47 12.49 4.32 -2.05
N PRO A 48 13.35 3.94 -3.01
CA PRO A 48 14.17 4.89 -3.77
C PRO A 48 13.30 5.85 -4.61
N VAL A 49 13.55 7.15 -4.48
CA VAL A 49 12.91 8.17 -5.32
C VAL A 49 13.90 8.64 -6.37
N ASN A 50 13.56 8.47 -7.64
CA ASN A 50 14.33 8.98 -8.77
C ASN A 50 14.07 10.49 -8.93
N ALA A 51 14.77 11.30 -8.15
CA ALA A 51 14.72 12.74 -8.29
C ALA A 51 15.47 13.18 -9.56
N PHE A 52 14.88 14.13 -10.31
CA PHE A 52 15.55 14.72 -11.46
C PHE A 52 16.73 15.58 -10.96
N ASN A 53 17.93 15.37 -11.52
CA ASN A 53 19.22 15.96 -11.10
C ASN A 53 19.83 15.42 -9.78
N ALA A 54 19.49 14.20 -9.38
CA ALA A 54 20.27 13.45 -8.39
C ALA A 54 21.53 12.83 -9.02
#